data_AF-A0A9W4PG13-F1
#
_entry.id   AF-A0A9W4PG13-F1
#
_cell.length_a   1.000
_cell.length_b   1.000
_cell.length_c   1.000
_cell.angle_alpha   90.00
_cell.angle_beta   90.00
_cell.angle_gamma   90.00
#
_symmetry.space_group_name_H-M   'P 1'
#
loop_
_entity.id
_entity.type
_entity.pdbx_description
1 polymer ?
#
loop_
_entity_poly.entity_id
_entity_poly.type
_entity_poly.pdbx_seq_one_letter_code
_entity_poly.pdbx_strand_id
1 'polypeptide(L)' 'MFNYLRFRYKSYIIILLGVFIGTILADILFENPDYFIGITCVLVGLLIGECIMIKKWFKKR' A
#
# COMPACT_ATOMS: atom_id res chain seq x y z
N MET A 1 13.76 -13.06 -13.75
CA MET A 1 13.55 -12.70 -12.33
C MET A 1 14.03 -11.29 -11.98
N PHE A 2 15.26 -10.90 -12.33
CA PHE A 2 15.84 -9.59 -11.99
C PHE A 2 15.03 -8.36 -12.49
N ASN A 3 14.46 -8.42 -13.71
CA ASN A 3 13.60 -7.33 -14.21
C ASN A 3 12.31 -7.14 -13.38
N TYR A 4 11.79 -8.22 -12.80
CA TYR A 4 10.60 -8.15 -11.94
C TYR A 4 10.94 -7.50 -10.58
N LEU A 5 12.06 -7.92 -9.95
CA LEU A 5 12.55 -7.32 -8.71
C LEU A 5 12.92 -5.84 -8.86
N ARG A 6 13.54 -5.45 -9.99
CA ARG A 6 13.86 -4.05 -10.30
C ARG A 6 12.61 -3.18 -10.47
N PHE A 7 11.54 -3.74 -11.02
CA PHE A 7 10.23 -3.07 -11.08
C PHE A 7 9.59 -2.96 -9.70
N ARG A 8 9.79 -3.97 -8.84
CA ARG A 8 9.27 -4.03 -7.46
C ARG A 8 9.95 -3.05 -6.51
N TYR A 9 11.22 -2.67 -6.74
CA TYR A 9 11.91 -1.64 -5.92
C TYR A 9 11.18 -0.29 -5.95
N LYS A 10 10.72 0.18 -7.13
CA LYS A 10 9.88 1.38 -7.23
C LYS A 10 8.52 1.20 -6.54
N SER A 11 8.07 -0.03 -6.39
CA SER A 11 6.80 -0.35 -5.74
C SER A 11 6.90 -0.47 -4.23
N TYR A 12 8.06 -0.79 -3.65
CA TYR A 12 8.25 -0.68 -2.21
C TYR A 12 8.01 0.76 -1.72
N ILE A 13 8.38 1.76 -2.53
CA ILE A 13 8.07 3.17 -2.25
C ILE A 13 6.54 3.41 -2.30
N ILE A 14 5.83 2.80 -3.25
CA ILE A 14 4.37 2.92 -3.38
C ILE A 14 3.66 2.24 -2.21
N ILE A 15 4.17 1.08 -1.78
CA ILE A 15 3.67 0.34 -0.61
C ILE A 15 3.88 1.17 0.66
N LEU A 16 5.08 1.73 0.87
CA LEU A 16 5.36 2.65 1.98
C LEU A 16 4.42 3.84 1.99
N LEU A 17 4.16 4.44 0.81
CA LEU A 17 3.17 5.51 0.66
C LEU A 17 1.75 5.05 1.02
N GLY A 18 1.35 3.85 0.60
CA GLY A 18 0.05 3.28 0.93
C GLY A 18 -0.13 3.04 2.43
N VAL A 19 0.92 2.59 3.11
CA VAL A 19 0.95 2.45 4.58
C VAL A 19 0.82 3.82 5.24
N PHE A 20 1.60 4.81 4.79
CA PHE A 20 1.61 6.16 5.36
C PHE A 20 0.25 6.88 5.19
N ILE A 21 -0.38 6.72 4.03
CA ILE A 21 -1.73 7.25 3.77
C ILE A 21 -2.76 6.49 4.63
N GLY A 22 -2.64 5.17 4.76
CA GLY A 22 -3.52 4.35 5.59
C GLY A 22 -3.47 4.76 7.07
N THR A 23 -2.28 5.08 7.59
CA THR A 23 -2.13 5.56 8.97
C THR A 23 -2.69 6.96 9.16
N ILE A 24 -2.46 7.88 8.22
CA ILE A 24 -3.02 9.25 8.27
C ILE A 24 -4.55 9.21 8.18
N LEU A 25 -5.11 8.36 7.30
CA LEU A 25 -6.56 8.20 7.20
C LEU A 25 -7.15 7.60 8.47
N ALA A 26 -6.50 6.62 9.09
CA ALA A 26 -6.97 6.05 10.35
C ALA A 26 -7.03 7.09 11.47
N ASP A 27 -6.03 7.98 11.55
CA ASP A 27 -5.95 9.05 12.54
C ASP A 27 -6.99 10.17 12.28
N ILE A 28 -7.29 10.47 11.02
CA ILE A 28 -8.32 11.47 10.66
C ILE A 28 -9.75 10.92 10.84
N LEU A 29 -10.00 9.66 10.47
CA LEU A 29 -11.35 9.08 10.50
C LEU A 29 -11.78 8.62 11.90
N PHE A 30 -10.83 8.31 12.78
CA PHE A 30 -11.12 7.77 14.10
C PHE A 30 -10.45 8.60 15.18
N GLU A 31 -11.26 9.16 16.08
CA GLU A 31 -10.81 10.01 17.19
C GLU A 31 -9.99 9.23 18.23
N ASN A 32 -10.21 7.92 18.31
CA ASN A 32 -9.38 6.95 19.04
C ASN A 32 -9.24 5.71 18.16
N PRO A 33 -8.23 5.66 17.28
CA PRO A 33 -8.03 4.50 16.43
C PRO A 33 -7.55 3.33 17.29
N ASP A 34 -8.44 2.35 17.50
CA ASP A 34 -8.06 1.07 18.07
C ASP A 34 -6.95 0.43 17.23
N TYR A 35 -6.06 -0.32 17.89
CA TYR A 35 -4.98 -1.04 17.22
C TYR A 35 -5.48 -1.91 16.04
N PHE A 36 -6.68 -2.48 16.19
CA PHE A 36 -7.34 -3.25 15.13
C PHE A 36 -7.66 -2.40 13.90
N ILE A 37 -8.16 -1.18 14.10
CA ILE A 37 -8.56 -0.27 13.02
C ILE A 37 -7.31 0.17 12.25
N GLY A 38 -6.24 0.56 12.95
CA GLY A 38 -4.96 0.90 12.34
C GLY A 38 -4.38 -0.25 11.49
N ILE A 39 -4.39 -1.47 12.02
CA ILE A 39 -3.93 -2.67 11.29
C ILE A 39 -4.77 -2.91 10.03
N THR A 40 -6.10 -2.79 10.14
CA THR A 40 -6.99 -2.97 8.97
C THR A 40 -6.75 -1.91 7.90
N CYS A 41 -6.58 -0.64 8.27
CA CYS A 41 -6.26 0.42 7.32
C CYS A 41 -4.92 0.20 6.62
N VAL A 42 -3.90 -0.25 7.35
CA VAL A 42 -2.58 -0.58 6.78
C VAL A 42 -2.67 -1.76 5.81
N LEU A 43 -3.41 -2.83 6.18
CA LEU A 43 -3.64 -3.98 5.30
C LEU A 43 -4.40 -3.62 4.03
N VAL A 44 -5.43 -2.78 4.14
CA VAL A 44 -6.19 -2.28 2.99
C VAL A 44 -5.30 -1.43 2.08
N GLY A 45 -4.49 -0.53 2.65
CA GLY A 45 -3.52 0.28 1.90
C GLY A 45 -2.48 -0.58 1.16
N LEU A 46 -1.99 -1.65 1.79
CA LEU A 46 -1.09 -2.64 1.19
C LEU A 46 -1.76 -3.39 0.03
N LEU A 47 -2.98 -3.88 0.22
CA LEU A 47 -3.76 -4.58 -0.80
C LEU A 47 -4.01 -3.69 -2.03
N ILE A 48 -4.40 -2.44 -1.81
CA ILE A 48 -4.59 -1.47 -2.89
C ILE A 48 -3.27 -1.21 -3.62
N GLY A 49 -2.17 -1.02 -2.90
CA GLY A 49 -0.83 -0.82 -3.46
C GLY A 49 -0.39 -1.98 -4.35
N GLU A 50 -0.55 -3.23 -3.88
CA GLU A 50 -0.24 -4.42 -4.68
C GLU A 50 -1.15 -4.57 -5.90
N CYS A 51 -2.47 -4.35 -5.75
CA CYS A 51 -3.41 -4.41 -6.88
C CYS A 51 -3.08 -3.39 -7.98
N ILE A 52 -2.80 -2.14 -7.60
CA ILE A 52 -2.37 -1.09 -8.56
C ILE A 52 -1.08 -1.52 -9.23
N MET A 53 -0.14 -2.08 -8.48
CA MET A 53 1.15 -2.51 -9.02
C MET A 53 0.99 -3.63 -10.05
N ILE A 54 0.21 -4.67 -9.73
CA ILE A 54 -0.08 -5.80 -10.64
C ILE A 54 -0.73 -5.27 -11.92
N LYS A 55 -1.72 -4.39 -11.78
CA LYS A 55 -2.42 -3.77 -12.92
C LYS A 55 -1.46 -2.95 -13.79
N LYS A 56 -0.56 -2.18 -13.17
CA LYS A 56 0.44 -1.35 -13.87
C LYS A 56 1.51 -2.19 -14.57
N TRP A 57 1.85 -3.35 -14.02
CA TRP A 57 2.76 -4.31 -14.64
C TRP A 57 2.12 -5.00 -15.84
N PHE A 58 0.87 -5.45 -15.73
CA PHE A 58 0.11 -6.02 -16.86
C PHE A 58 -0.06 -5.03 -18.01
N LYS A 59 -0.27 -3.73 -17.72
CA LYS A 59 -0.43 -2.70 -18.75
C LYS A 59 0.89 -2.33 -19.45
N LYS A 60 2.04 -2.67 -18.86
CA LYS A 60 3.36 -2.33 -19.38
C LYS A 60 4.04 -3.50 -20.11
N ARG A 61 3.40 -4.67 -20.09
CA ARG A 61 3.70 -5.82 -20.94
C ARG A 61 2.80 -5.76 -22.17
#